data_AF-R7MWJ0-F1
#
_entry.id   AF-R7MWJ0-F1
#
_cell.length_a   1.000
_cell.length_b   1.000
_cell.length_c   1.000
_cell.angle_alpha   90.00
_cell.angle_beta   90.00
_cell.angle_gamma   90.00
#
_symmetry.space_group_name_H-M   'P 1'
#
loop_
_entity.id
_entity.type
_entity.pdbx_description
1 polymer ?
#
loop_
_entity_poly.entity_id
_entity_poly.type
_entity_poly.pdbx_seq_one_letter_code
_entity_poly.pdbx_strand_id
1 'polypeptide(L)'
;MAIFKVAAHTGDNNNGYIEYDTETKELGVHLNDDAMDEKARQYLTTEKALHQYTDLSNYKTLSVVPTSSLEALKLALCYIWRATGIHIDWSRPVD
;
A
#
# COMPACT_ATOMS: atom_id res chain seq x y z
N MET A 1 18.08 8.98 3.35
CA MET A 1 17.28 7.74 3.27
C MET A 1 16.15 7.79 4.27
N ALA A 2 14.97 8.26 3.81
CA ALA A 2 13.74 8.25 4.60
C ALA A 2 12.88 7.06 4.17
N ILE A 3 12.81 6.05 5.03
CA ILE A 3 11.99 4.85 4.83
C ILE A 3 10.61 5.08 5.47
N PHE A 4 9.57 4.90 4.69
CA PHE A 4 8.20 4.77 5.18
C PHE A 4 7.91 3.29 5.41
N LYS A 5 7.40 2.92 6.60
CA LYS A 5 6.90 1.57 6.89
C LYS A 5 5.44 1.64 7.35
N VAL A 6 4.66 0.60 7.05
CA VAL A 6 3.30 0.43 7.56
C VAL A 6 2.97 -1.04 7.77
N ALA A 7 2.27 -1.35 8.86
CA ALA A 7 1.85 -2.72 9.16
C ALA A 7 0.79 -3.21 8.17
N ALA A 8 0.89 -4.49 7.81
CA ALA A 8 -0.04 -5.17 6.91
C ALA A 8 -0.38 -6.56 7.44
N HIS A 9 -1.56 -7.10 7.13
CA HIS A 9 -1.92 -8.47 7.50
C HIS A 9 -2.96 -9.08 6.54
N THR A 10 -3.01 -10.41 6.43
CA THR A 10 -3.94 -11.16 5.56
C THR A 10 -4.97 -11.99 6.34
N GLY A 11 -5.00 -11.86 7.67
CA GLY A 11 -5.91 -12.55 8.58
C GLY A 11 -5.55 -12.27 10.04
N ASP A 12 -6.13 -13.05 10.96
CA ASP A 12 -5.85 -12.92 12.39
C ASP A 12 -4.40 -13.32 12.69
N ASN A 13 -3.61 -12.35 13.19
CA ASN A 13 -2.20 -12.51 13.59
C ASN A 13 -1.19 -12.90 12.49
N ASN A 14 -1.56 -12.87 11.21
CA ASN A 14 -0.59 -12.99 10.11
C ASN A 14 0.00 -11.61 9.76
N ASN A 15 0.77 -11.04 10.69
CA ASN A 15 1.30 -9.69 10.59
C ASN A 15 2.57 -9.65 9.75
N GLY A 16 2.65 -8.66 8.88
CA GLY A 16 3.82 -8.28 8.11
C GLY A 16 3.86 -6.76 7.96
N TYR A 17 4.63 -6.27 7.01
CA TYR A 17 4.69 -4.84 6.73
C TYR A 17 5.03 -4.56 5.27
N ILE A 18 4.76 -3.32 4.87
CA ILE A 18 5.19 -2.75 3.60
C ILE A 18 6.14 -1.62 3.93
N GLU A 19 7.25 -1.55 3.21
CA GLU A 19 8.20 -0.44 3.30
C GLU A 19 8.44 0.20 1.95
N TYR A 20 8.75 1.49 1.98
CA TYR A 20 8.97 2.29 0.78
C TYR A 20 10.09 3.29 1.03
N ASP A 21 11.11 3.26 0.19
CA ASP A 21 12.14 4.28 0.19
C ASP A 21 11.63 5.51 -0.56
N THR A 22 11.51 6.64 0.15
CA THR A 22 10.95 7.87 -0.42
C THR A 22 11.90 8.59 -1.39
N GLU A 23 13.19 8.24 -1.39
CA GLU A 23 14.22 8.78 -2.29
C GLU A 23 14.35 7.93 -3.55
N THR A 24 14.49 6.60 -3.40
CA THR A 24 14.70 5.67 -4.53
C THR A 24 13.40 5.14 -5.13
N LYS A 25 12.28 5.27 -4.40
CA LYS A 25 10.95 4.72 -4.75
C LYS A 25 10.88 3.20 -4.75
N GLU A 26 11.85 2.54 -4.11
CA GLU A 26 11.88 1.09 -3.97
C GLU A 26 10.81 0.62 -2.98
N LEU A 27 10.15 -0.49 -3.31
CA LEU A 27 9.07 -1.08 -2.52
C LEU A 27 9.56 -2.41 -1.92
N GLY A 28 9.49 -2.53 -0.60
CA GLY A 28 9.62 -3.78 0.12
C GLY A 28 8.24 -4.27 0.58
N VAL A 29 7.96 -5.56 0.41
CA VAL A 29 6.76 -6.22 0.92
C VAL A 29 7.23 -7.43 1.71
N HIS A 30 6.78 -7.52 2.96
CA HIS A 30 7.25 -8.49 3.94
C HIS A 30 6.05 -9.14 4.64
N LEU A 31 5.24 -9.86 3.87
CA LEU A 31 4.15 -10.69 4.37
C LEU A 31 4.68 -12.12 4.58
N ASN A 32 4.11 -12.87 5.53
CA ASN A 32 4.54 -14.25 5.79
C ASN A 32 4.02 -15.27 4.76
N ASP A 33 3.73 -14.81 3.53
CA ASP A 33 3.18 -15.60 2.43
C ASP A 33 3.63 -15.00 1.09
N ASP A 34 4.51 -15.70 0.37
CA ASP A 34 5.10 -15.28 -0.90
C ASP A 34 4.07 -14.93 -1.98
N ALA A 35 2.93 -15.62 -2.01
CA ALA A 35 1.87 -15.36 -2.97
C ALA A 35 1.16 -14.03 -2.66
N MET A 36 0.96 -13.72 -1.38
CA MET A 36 0.40 -12.44 -0.95
C MET A 36 1.40 -11.30 -1.17
N ASP A 37 2.67 -11.58 -0.94
CA ASP A 37 3.80 -10.71 -1.20
C ASP A 37 3.83 -10.24 -2.66
N GLU A 38 3.76 -11.20 -3.58
CA GLU A 38 3.73 -10.91 -5.01
C GLU A 38 2.44 -10.18 -5.42
N LYS A 39 1.30 -10.54 -4.83
CA LYS A 39 0.03 -9.87 -5.07
C LYS A 39 0.07 -8.40 -4.64
N ALA A 40 0.69 -8.09 -3.50
CA ALA A 40 0.91 -6.72 -3.05
C ALA A 40 1.85 -5.97 -3.99
N ARG A 41 2.99 -6.57 -4.35
CA ARG A 41 3.95 -5.98 -5.30
C ARG A 41 3.27 -5.64 -6.62
N GLN A 42 2.61 -6.61 -7.25
CA GLN A 42 1.89 -6.40 -8.50
C GLN A 42 0.84 -5.29 -8.38
N TYR A 43 0.08 -5.27 -7.28
CA TYR A 43 -0.91 -4.21 -7.07
C TYR A 43 -0.26 -2.83 -6.98
N LEU A 44 0.81 -2.68 -6.21
CA LEU A 44 1.44 -1.39 -5.92
C LEU A 44 2.36 -0.87 -7.03
N THR A 45 2.84 -1.72 -7.93
CA THR A 45 3.70 -1.32 -9.06
C THR A 45 2.96 -1.19 -10.40
N THR A 46 1.67 -1.54 -10.44
CA THR A 46 0.85 -1.44 -11.66
C THR A 46 -0.03 -0.20 -11.65
N GLU A 47 -0.03 0.56 -12.76
CA GLU A 47 -0.90 1.73 -12.94
C GLU A 47 -2.37 1.37 -12.68
N LYS A 48 -3.08 2.26 -11.99
CA LYS A 48 -4.50 2.09 -11.73
C LYS A 48 -5.21 3.43 -11.51
N ALA A 49 -6.52 3.41 -11.76
CA ALA A 49 -7.43 4.48 -11.39
C ALA A 49 -7.77 4.40 -9.89
N LEU A 50 -7.44 5.44 -9.13
CA LEU A 50 -7.76 5.59 -7.72
C LEU A 50 -8.61 6.83 -7.49
N HIS A 51 -9.58 6.73 -6.57
CA HIS A 51 -10.39 7.87 -6.17
C HIS A 51 -9.69 8.60 -5.02
N GLN A 52 -9.27 9.84 -5.25
CA GLN A 52 -8.81 10.74 -4.21
C GLN A 52 -9.97 11.63 -3.78
N TYR A 53 -10.57 11.30 -2.64
CA TYR A 53 -11.65 12.09 -2.06
C TYR A 53 -11.14 13.47 -1.63
N THR A 54 -11.83 14.51 -2.08
CA THR A 54 -11.56 15.91 -1.72
C THR A 54 -12.44 16.37 -0.56
N ASP A 55 -13.58 15.71 -0.39
CA ASP A 55 -14.49 15.84 0.73
C ASP A 55 -15.30 14.53 0.90
N LEU A 56 -16.35 14.55 1.73
CA LEU A 56 -17.15 13.36 2.03
C LEU A 56 -17.89 12.78 0.80
N SER A 57 -18.22 13.61 -0.18
CA SER A 57 -19.09 13.26 -1.32
C SER A 57 -18.38 13.35 -2.67
N ASN A 58 -17.31 14.13 -2.77
CA ASN A 58 -16.59 14.36 -4.01
C ASN A 58 -15.19 13.75 -4.00
N TYR A 59 -14.78 13.28 -5.17
CA TYR A 59 -13.44 12.80 -5.42
C TYR A 59 -13.00 13.14 -6.84
N LYS A 60 -11.70 13.14 -7.06
CA LYS A 60 -11.12 13.08 -8.41
C LYS A 60 -10.53 11.69 -8.65
N THR A 61 -10.60 11.23 -9.89
CA THR A 61 -9.95 9.99 -10.31
C THR A 61 -8.54 10.29 -10.79
N LEU A 62 -7.56 9.57 -10.25
CA LEU A 62 -6.16 9.67 -10.63
C LEU A 62 -5.75 8.36 -11.30
N SER A 63 -5.21 8.41 -12.52
CA SER A 63 -4.46 7.30 -13.11
C SER A 63 -3.01 7.42 -12.66
N VAL A 64 -2.55 6.48 -11.83
CA VAL A 64 -1.22 6.57 -11.23
C VAL A 64 -0.66 5.19 -10.91
N VAL A 65 0.66 5.04 -11.02
CA VAL A 65 1.39 3.91 -10.44
C VAL A 65 1.60 4.19 -8.95
N PRO A 66 1.11 3.36 -8.01
CA PRO A 66 1.17 3.68 -6.59
C PRO A 66 2.58 3.99 -6.06
N THR A 67 3.62 3.28 -6.52
CA THR A 67 5.02 3.55 -6.11
C THR A 67 5.62 4.83 -6.70
N SER A 68 4.90 5.59 -7.53
CA SER A 68 5.43 6.83 -8.13
C SER A 68 5.64 7.98 -7.14
N SER A 69 4.92 8.00 -6.01
CA SER A 69 5.14 8.91 -4.87
C SER A 69 4.60 8.30 -3.57
N LEU A 70 5.05 8.82 -2.42
CA LEU A 70 4.53 8.39 -1.12
C LEU A 70 3.02 8.67 -0.97
N GLU A 71 2.51 9.79 -1.49
CA GLU A 71 1.08 10.09 -1.45
C GLU A 71 0.26 9.11 -2.29
N ALA A 72 0.74 8.76 -3.50
CA ALA A 72 0.09 7.77 -4.35
C ALA A 72 0.09 6.38 -3.70
N LEU A 73 1.20 6.01 -3.06
CA LEU A 73 1.34 4.76 -2.34
C LEU A 73 0.32 4.68 -1.19
N LYS A 74 0.30 5.70 -0.32
CA LYS A 74 -0.66 5.78 0.80
C LYS A 74 -2.10 5.71 0.34
N LEU A 75 -2.44 6.39 -0.75
CA LEU A 75 -3.79 6.31 -1.33
C LEU A 75 -4.14 4.89 -1.79
N ALA A 76 -3.23 4.22 -2.49
CA ALA A 76 -3.45 2.84 -2.93
C ALA A 76 -3.57 1.86 -1.76
N LEU A 77 -2.79 2.05 -0.70
CA LEU A 77 -2.86 1.25 0.53
C LEU A 77 -4.21 1.36 1.23
N CYS A 78 -4.93 2.48 1.12
CA CYS A 78 -6.32 2.58 1.59
C CYS A 78 -7.30 1.66 0.83
N TYR A 79 -6.95 1.24 -0.39
CA TYR A 79 -7.81 0.42 -1.26
C TYR A 79 -7.31 -1.01 -1.47
N ILE A 80 -6.07 -1.33 -1.10
CA ILE A 80 -5.39 -2.59 -1.43
C ILE A 80 -6.20 -3.82 -1.00
N TRP A 81 -6.86 -3.76 0.16
CA TRP A 81 -7.69 -4.86 0.69
C TRP A 81 -8.79 -5.30 -0.28
N ARG A 82 -9.38 -4.35 -1.04
CA ARG A 82 -10.50 -4.64 -1.96
C ARG A 82 -10.10 -5.57 -3.09
N ALA A 83 -8.84 -5.49 -3.54
CA ALA A 83 -8.32 -6.28 -4.65
C ALA A 83 -7.54 -7.51 -4.15
N THR A 84 -6.91 -7.40 -2.97
CA THR A 84 -5.91 -8.38 -2.54
C THR A 84 -6.34 -9.21 -1.35
N GLY A 85 -7.19 -8.70 -0.46
CA GLY A 85 -7.41 -9.24 0.88
C GLY A 85 -6.33 -8.85 1.89
N ILE A 86 -5.37 -8.00 1.52
CA ILE A 86 -4.33 -7.49 2.43
C ILE A 86 -4.88 -6.25 3.12
N HIS A 87 -4.89 -6.25 4.44
CA HIS A 87 -5.34 -5.15 5.28
C HIS A 87 -4.15 -4.34 5.78
N ILE A 88 -4.30 -3.02 5.82
CA ILE A 88 -3.28 -2.08 6.32
C ILE A 88 -3.72 -1.58 7.69
N ASP A 89 -2.86 -1.73 8.69
CA ASP A 89 -3.13 -1.27 10.05
C ASP A 89 -2.29 -0.04 10.38
N TRP A 90 -2.91 1.14 10.23
CA TRP A 90 -2.28 2.42 10.50
C TRP A 90 -2.02 2.69 11.99
N SER A 91 -2.57 1.86 12.89
CA SER A 91 -2.43 2.01 14.34
C SER A 91 -1.27 1.21 14.93
N ARG A 92 -0.69 0.28 14.16
CA ARG A 92 0.40 -0.58 14.61
C ARG A 92 1.75 -0.06 14.08
N PRO A 93 2.68 0.36 14.96
CA PRO A 93 4.02 0.74 14.53
C PRO A 93 4.78 -0.47 13.97
N VAL A 94 5.69 -0.19 13.04
CA VAL A 94 6.67 -1.15 12.53
C VAL A 94 8.04 -0.59 12.89
N ASP A 95 8.75 -1.29 13.78
CA ASP A 95 10.11 -0.93 14.18
C ASP A 95 11.14 -1.37 13.11
#